data_AF-A0A401XMD4-F1
#
_entry.id   AF-A0A401XMD4-F1
#
_cell.length_a   1.000
_cell.length_b   1.000
_cell.length_c   1.000
_cell.angle_alpha   90.00
_cell.angle_beta   90.00
_cell.angle_gamma   90.00
#
_symmetry.space_group_name_H-M   'P 1'
#
loop_
_entity.id
_entity.type
_entity.pdbx_description
1 polymer ?
#
loop_
_entity_poly.entity_id
_entity_poly.type
_entity_poly.pdbx_seq_one_letter_code
_entity_poly.pdbx_strand_id
1 'polypeptide(L)'
;MTAKWQQMEANAHALPYLEYVAVMDGRTREEHRKLHHIVRHISDPFWRTWYPPNGWNCRCSVLQLDEDEAAGRHTQPLPTEMPPIQPMFRTNVGINPMVYSHKHPYFATIPATVLAKILEASGELQKFNPERLGVLLLDRSKQFTPLDVPGRRGKVLLHKLVNTHASDYEDVLAEAMFKASQGNTVELLPELNTEEVEIFYKKVFPNSNHHGKHPDYRLNFTDYADLKWPTGKGKNTFKNNIGSAAKQCEHAIIKLRQVQSWKQLKSACRLKMEKDYKHLQSVEIINGQLRRVYTRKKLGL
;
A
#
# COMPACT_ATOMS: atom_id res chain seq x y z
N MET A 1 20.50 -8.86 -17.24
CA MET A 1 19.39 -9.80 -17.51
C MET A 1 18.34 -9.22 -18.43
N THR A 2 17.91 -7.96 -18.25
CA THR A 2 16.93 -7.30 -19.13
C THR A 2 17.42 -7.12 -20.58
N ALA A 3 18.58 -6.48 -20.77
CA ALA A 3 19.19 -6.34 -22.10
C ALA A 3 19.45 -7.69 -22.79
N LYS A 4 19.80 -8.72 -21.99
CA LYS A 4 20.00 -10.09 -22.49
C LYS A 4 18.69 -10.66 -23.05
N TRP A 5 17.55 -10.46 -22.37
CA TRP A 5 16.24 -10.90 -22.86
C TRP A 5 15.86 -10.26 -24.19
N GLN A 6 16.02 -8.94 -24.32
CA GLN A 6 15.74 -8.23 -25.57
C GLN A 6 16.60 -8.74 -26.74
N GLN A 7 17.87 -9.04 -26.50
CA GLN A 7 18.73 -9.67 -27.49
C GLN A 7 18.23 -11.07 -27.88
N MET A 8 17.77 -11.85 -26.89
CA MET A 8 17.23 -13.18 -27.16
C MET A 8 15.93 -13.14 -27.97
N GLU A 9 15.04 -12.20 -27.67
CA GLU A 9 13.82 -11.97 -28.48
C GLU A 9 14.15 -11.55 -29.91
N ALA A 10 15.12 -10.65 -30.11
CA ALA A 10 15.55 -10.24 -31.44
C ALA A 10 16.11 -11.42 -32.26
N ASN A 11 16.83 -12.33 -31.60
CA ASN A 11 17.46 -13.49 -32.23
C ASN A 11 16.53 -14.72 -32.30
N ALA A 12 15.30 -14.64 -31.77
CA ALA A 12 14.41 -15.80 -31.67
C ALA A 12 14.06 -16.44 -33.01
N HIS A 13 14.19 -15.71 -34.12
CA HIS A 13 13.99 -16.23 -35.48
C HIS A 13 15.04 -17.29 -35.87
N ALA A 14 16.25 -17.20 -35.33
CA ALA A 14 17.35 -18.14 -35.59
C ALA A 14 17.61 -19.07 -34.40
N LEU A 15 17.42 -18.59 -33.17
CA LEU A 15 17.66 -19.33 -31.93
C LEU A 15 16.42 -19.31 -31.02
N PRO A 16 15.34 -20.05 -31.39
CA PRO A 16 14.04 -19.95 -30.74
C PRO A 16 13.96 -20.62 -29.36
N TYR A 17 14.93 -21.48 -29.01
CA TYR A 17 14.93 -22.22 -27.76
C TYR A 17 15.87 -21.61 -26.72
N LEU A 18 15.50 -21.74 -25.45
CA LEU A 18 16.30 -21.32 -24.31
C LEU A 18 16.58 -22.53 -23.41
N GLU A 19 17.81 -22.65 -22.94
CA GLU A 19 18.22 -23.61 -21.91
C GLU A 19 18.51 -22.89 -20.60
N TYR A 20 17.96 -23.38 -19.49
CA TYR A 20 18.30 -22.88 -18.16
C TYR A 20 19.65 -23.43 -17.68
N VAL A 21 20.57 -22.53 -17.38
CA VAL A 21 21.96 -22.86 -16.98
C VAL A 21 22.17 -22.47 -15.52
N ALA A 22 22.21 -23.47 -14.64
CA ALA A 22 22.60 -23.30 -13.25
C ALA A 22 24.11 -23.50 -13.11
N VAL A 23 24.76 -22.74 -12.23
CA VAL A 23 26.17 -22.99 -11.88
C VAL A 23 26.21 -24.24 -11.00
N MET A 24 26.75 -25.35 -11.47
CA MET A 24 26.75 -26.62 -10.71
C MET A 24 27.89 -26.72 -9.68
N ASP A 25 28.12 -25.65 -8.91
CA ASP A 25 29.05 -25.64 -7.79
C ASP A 25 28.35 -25.92 -6.45
N GLY A 26 29.08 -26.07 -5.34
CA GLY A 26 28.48 -26.30 -4.02
C GLY A 26 27.64 -25.14 -3.44
N ARG A 27 27.54 -23.99 -4.11
CA ARG A 27 26.84 -22.79 -3.62
C ARG A 27 25.49 -22.57 -4.27
N THR A 28 25.21 -23.24 -5.38
CA THR A 28 23.90 -23.17 -6.04
C THR A 28 22.89 -24.00 -5.26
N ARG A 29 21.77 -23.35 -4.95
CA ARG A 29 20.67 -23.95 -4.19
C ARG A 29 20.03 -25.07 -4.99
N GLU A 30 19.51 -26.07 -4.28
CA GLU A 30 18.92 -27.25 -4.91
C GLU A 30 17.73 -26.90 -5.80
N GLU A 31 16.94 -25.88 -5.42
CA GLU A 31 15.85 -25.36 -6.24
C GLU A 31 16.28 -24.93 -7.63
N HIS A 32 17.49 -24.37 -7.76
CA HIS A 32 18.02 -23.87 -9.03
C HIS A 32 18.66 -25.00 -9.85
N ARG A 33 19.25 -26.01 -9.20
CA ARG A 33 19.81 -27.19 -9.87
C ARG A 33 18.73 -28.00 -10.56
N LYS A 34 17.55 -28.13 -9.94
CA LYS A 34 16.37 -28.79 -10.52
C LYS A 34 15.88 -28.15 -11.82
N LEU A 35 16.26 -26.90 -12.08
CA LEU A 35 15.91 -26.20 -13.31
C LEU A 35 16.98 -26.35 -14.39
N HIS A 36 18.17 -26.87 -14.06
CA HIS A 36 19.26 -26.99 -15.01
C HIS A 36 18.90 -27.95 -16.17
N HIS A 37 19.23 -27.56 -17.40
CA HIS A 37 18.90 -28.29 -18.63
C HIS A 37 17.40 -28.36 -18.96
N ILE A 38 16.56 -27.54 -18.33
CA ILE A 38 15.23 -27.27 -18.87
C ILE A 38 15.41 -26.43 -20.15
N VAL A 39 15.06 -27.03 -21.28
CA VAL A 39 15.02 -26.41 -22.61
C VAL A 39 13.57 -26.15 -23.00
N ARG A 40 13.25 -24.91 -23.34
CA ARG A 40 11.90 -24.50 -23.78
C ARG A 40 11.97 -23.39 -24.82
N HIS A 41 10.98 -23.35 -25.70
CA HIS A 41 10.82 -22.25 -26.64
C HIS A 41 10.74 -20.91 -25.88
N ILE A 42 11.28 -19.82 -26.42
CA ILE A 42 11.34 -18.50 -25.76
C ILE A 42 9.96 -17.97 -25.36
N SER A 43 8.91 -18.33 -26.10
CA SER A 43 7.51 -17.95 -25.81
C SER A 43 6.81 -18.82 -24.76
N ASP A 44 7.45 -19.90 -24.26
CA ASP A 44 6.85 -20.79 -23.26
C ASP A 44 6.55 -19.99 -21.96
N PRO A 45 5.33 -20.09 -21.40
CA PRO A 45 4.94 -19.42 -20.15
C PRO A 45 5.89 -19.69 -18.97
N PHE A 46 6.63 -20.80 -18.99
CA PHE A 46 7.70 -21.09 -18.04
C PHE A 46 8.64 -19.89 -17.83
N TRP A 47 9.07 -19.23 -18.92
CA TRP A 47 10.01 -18.12 -18.84
C TRP A 47 9.42 -16.87 -18.19
N ARG A 48 8.10 -16.75 -18.04
CA ARG A 48 7.48 -15.63 -17.31
C ARG A 48 7.76 -15.70 -15.80
N THR A 49 8.05 -16.89 -15.28
CA THR A 49 8.15 -17.15 -13.83
C THR A 49 9.49 -17.73 -13.39
N TRP A 50 10.23 -18.41 -14.27
CA TRP A 50 11.48 -19.12 -13.92
C TRP A 50 12.73 -18.54 -14.59
N TYR A 51 12.62 -17.37 -15.21
CA TYR A 51 13.78 -16.68 -15.79
C TYR A 51 14.66 -16.07 -14.69
N PRO A 52 16.00 -16.33 -14.67
CA PRO A 52 16.86 -15.79 -13.62
C PRO A 52 16.84 -14.24 -13.55
N PRO A 53 17.01 -13.65 -12.36
CA PRO A 53 17.40 -14.28 -11.10
C PRO A 53 16.25 -14.92 -10.31
N ASN A 54 16.47 -16.15 -9.83
CA ASN A 54 15.49 -16.96 -9.11
C ASN A 54 15.68 -16.95 -7.58
N GLY A 55 16.37 -15.94 -7.05
CA GLY A 55 16.73 -15.82 -5.64
C GLY A 55 17.89 -14.86 -5.41
N TRP A 56 18.15 -14.56 -4.14
CA TRP A 56 19.29 -13.74 -3.73
C TRP A 56 20.62 -14.35 -4.17
N ASN A 57 21.51 -13.53 -4.74
CA ASN A 57 22.80 -13.96 -5.31
C ASN A 57 22.67 -15.12 -6.32
N CYS A 58 21.56 -15.18 -7.06
CA CYS A 58 21.40 -16.15 -8.15
C CYS A 58 22.46 -15.89 -9.24
N ARG A 59 23.20 -16.93 -9.62
CA ARG A 59 24.22 -16.89 -10.68
C ARG A 59 23.80 -17.68 -11.91
N CYS A 60 22.55 -18.13 -11.96
CA CYS A 60 22.02 -18.86 -13.10
C CYS A 60 21.84 -17.92 -14.30
N SER A 61 21.89 -18.48 -15.50
CA SER A 61 21.64 -17.76 -16.75
C SER A 61 20.78 -18.61 -17.68
N VAL A 62 20.54 -18.08 -18.88
CA VAL A 62 19.96 -18.83 -19.98
C VAL A 62 20.89 -18.80 -21.19
N LEU A 63 20.87 -19.86 -21.98
CA LEU A 63 21.58 -20.00 -23.25
C LEU A 63 20.55 -20.13 -24.38
N GLN A 64 20.74 -19.42 -25.50
CA GLN A 64 19.91 -19.64 -26.68
C GLN A 64 20.41 -20.84 -27.48
N LEU A 65 19.48 -21.58 -28.06
CA LEU A 65 19.75 -22.75 -28.89
C LEU A 65 18.93 -22.64 -30.19
N ASP A 66 19.50 -23.14 -31.29
CA ASP A 66 18.71 -23.44 -32.49
C ASP A 66 17.88 -24.73 -32.32
N GLU A 67 17.14 -25.13 -33.35
CA GLU A 67 16.29 -26.32 -33.32
C GLU A 67 17.08 -27.62 -33.18
N ASP A 68 18.21 -27.75 -33.89
CA ASP A 68 19.04 -28.95 -33.92
C ASP A 68 19.76 -29.13 -32.57
N GLU A 69 20.32 -28.05 -32.03
CA GLU A 69 20.90 -27.99 -30.70
C GLU A 69 19.86 -28.35 -29.64
N ALA A 70 18.66 -27.77 -29.70
CA ALA A 70 17.59 -28.07 -28.76
C ALA A 70 17.13 -29.53 -28.84
N ALA A 71 17.01 -30.10 -30.04
CA ALA A 71 16.68 -31.51 -30.25
C ALA A 71 17.77 -32.45 -29.72
N GLY A 72 19.03 -32.04 -29.79
CA GLY A 72 20.18 -32.76 -29.23
C GLY A 72 20.30 -32.68 -27.71
N ARG A 73 19.53 -31.81 -27.02
CA ARG A 73 19.54 -31.72 -25.55
C ARG A 73 18.56 -32.72 -24.94
N HIS A 74 18.99 -33.37 -23.86
CA HIS A 74 18.07 -34.07 -22.97
C HIS A 74 17.30 -33.07 -22.11
N THR A 75 16.14 -32.63 -22.61
CA THR A 75 15.23 -31.80 -21.83
C THR A 75 14.73 -32.59 -20.64
N GLN A 76 15.15 -32.23 -19.43
CA GLN A 76 14.55 -32.85 -18.24
C GLN A 76 13.05 -32.52 -18.23
N PRO A 77 12.17 -33.50 -17.95
CA PRO A 77 10.77 -33.21 -17.71
C PRO A 77 10.68 -32.21 -16.55
N LEU A 78 9.66 -31.35 -16.59
CA LEU A 78 9.44 -30.44 -15.47
C LEU A 78 9.34 -31.27 -14.18
N PRO A 79 9.99 -30.84 -13.09
CA PRO A 79 9.84 -31.49 -11.80
C PRO A 79 8.34 -31.67 -11.47
N THR A 80 7.96 -32.86 -10.99
CA THR A 80 6.58 -33.15 -10.56
C THR A 80 6.04 -32.10 -9.59
N GLU A 81 6.94 -31.58 -8.75
CA GLU A 81 6.71 -30.40 -7.93
C GLU A 81 7.75 -29.32 -8.25
N MET A 82 7.27 -28.16 -8.71
CA MET A 82 8.12 -27.02 -9.00
C MET A 82 8.79 -26.51 -7.71
N PRO A 83 10.10 -26.21 -7.73
CA PRO A 83 10.82 -25.86 -6.52
C PRO A 83 10.35 -24.51 -5.95
N PRO A 84 10.27 -24.34 -4.62
CA PRO A 84 9.70 -23.13 -4.03
C PRO A 84 10.61 -21.90 -4.18
N ILE A 85 10.47 -21.16 -5.28
CA ILE A 85 11.07 -19.83 -5.42
C ILE A 85 10.23 -18.81 -4.66
N GLN A 86 10.89 -17.87 -3.96
CA GLN A 86 10.21 -16.78 -3.26
C GLN A 86 9.38 -15.95 -4.26
N PRO A 87 8.12 -15.59 -3.95
CA PRO A 87 7.22 -14.91 -4.90
C PRO A 87 7.81 -13.68 -5.60
N MET A 88 8.70 -12.93 -4.93
CA MET A 88 9.35 -11.74 -5.51
C MET A 88 10.27 -12.04 -6.71
N PHE A 89 10.80 -13.26 -6.83
CA PHE A 89 11.66 -13.67 -7.95
C PHE A 89 10.90 -14.42 -9.04
N ARG A 90 9.58 -14.62 -8.89
CA ARG A 90 8.75 -15.32 -9.89
C ARG A 90 8.35 -14.37 -11.03
N THR A 91 9.32 -13.71 -11.64
CA THR A 91 9.10 -12.77 -12.74
C THR A 91 10.26 -12.79 -13.71
N ASN A 92 9.97 -12.54 -14.98
CA ASN A 92 10.99 -12.35 -15.99
C ASN A 92 11.43 -10.88 -16.01
N VAL A 93 12.62 -10.60 -15.50
CA VAL A 93 13.21 -9.26 -15.46
C VAL A 93 13.49 -8.64 -16.84
N GLY A 94 13.42 -9.45 -17.90
CA GLY A 94 13.46 -9.02 -19.29
C GLY A 94 12.14 -8.50 -19.84
N ILE A 95 11.03 -9.09 -19.40
CA ILE A 95 9.67 -8.69 -19.78
C ILE A 95 9.15 -7.60 -18.83
N ASN A 96 9.37 -7.79 -17.53
CA ASN A 96 9.02 -6.85 -16.47
C ASN A 96 10.29 -6.48 -15.71
N PRO A 97 10.90 -5.31 -15.95
CA PRO A 97 12.22 -4.94 -15.41
C PRO A 97 12.26 -4.79 -13.87
N MET A 98 11.14 -5.04 -13.20
CA MET A 98 10.97 -4.83 -11.79
C MET A 98 11.19 -6.11 -10.97
N VAL A 99 12.33 -6.17 -10.29
CA VAL A 99 12.72 -7.28 -9.40
C VAL A 99 11.96 -7.26 -8.06
N TYR A 100 11.42 -6.09 -7.68
CA TYR A 100 10.73 -5.89 -6.42
C TYR A 100 9.28 -5.51 -6.66
N SER A 101 8.32 -6.17 -6.01
CA SER A 101 6.96 -5.64 -5.94
C SER A 101 6.98 -4.21 -5.39
N HIS A 102 6.11 -3.33 -5.90
CA HIS A 102 5.93 -1.97 -5.37
C HIS A 102 5.69 -1.93 -3.85
N LYS A 103 5.23 -3.04 -3.24
CA LYS A 103 5.08 -3.20 -1.79
C LYS A 103 6.40 -3.19 -1.01
N HIS A 104 7.53 -3.40 -1.68
CA HIS A 104 8.82 -3.53 -1.02
C HIS A 104 9.26 -2.19 -0.40
N PRO A 105 9.81 -2.17 0.83
CA PRO A 105 10.27 -0.93 1.49
C PRO A 105 11.24 -0.09 0.67
N TYR A 106 11.95 -0.70 -0.28
CA TYR A 106 12.81 0.00 -1.25
C TYR A 106 12.11 1.17 -1.94
N PHE A 107 10.83 1.03 -2.30
CA PHE A 107 10.08 2.09 -2.98
C PHE A 107 9.57 3.20 -2.04
N ALA A 108 9.66 3.03 -0.71
CA ALA A 108 9.15 4.02 0.23
C ALA A 108 10.01 5.30 0.27
N THR A 109 11.27 5.22 -0.13
CA THR A 109 12.25 6.32 0.00
C THR A 109 12.86 6.77 -1.32
N ILE A 110 12.41 6.21 -2.46
CA ILE A 110 12.98 6.62 -3.75
C ILE A 110 12.52 8.03 -4.13
N PRO A 111 13.40 8.83 -4.75
CA PRO A 111 13.02 10.13 -5.29
C PRO A 111 11.87 10.00 -6.29
N ALA A 112 10.99 11.01 -6.30
CA ALA A 112 9.85 11.10 -7.20
C ALA A 112 10.22 10.89 -8.68
N THR A 113 11.32 11.50 -9.10
CA THR A 113 11.84 11.42 -10.47
C THR A 113 12.26 10.01 -10.86
N VAL A 114 12.78 9.23 -9.90
CA VAL A 114 13.15 7.83 -10.12
C VAL A 114 11.89 6.96 -10.15
N LEU A 115 10.95 7.17 -9.24
CA LEU A 115 9.68 6.44 -9.24
C LEU A 115 8.92 6.65 -10.55
N ALA A 116 8.83 7.88 -11.06
CA ALA A 116 8.18 8.17 -12.33
C ALA A 116 8.80 7.38 -13.50
N LYS A 117 10.13 7.33 -13.59
CA LYS A 117 10.85 6.55 -14.60
C LYS A 117 10.60 5.04 -14.46
N ILE A 118 10.49 4.54 -13.22
CA ILE A 118 10.19 3.13 -12.98
C ILE A 118 8.77 2.79 -13.46
N LEU A 119 7.79 3.62 -13.12
CA LEU A 119 6.40 3.44 -13.57
C LEU A 119 6.27 3.53 -15.09
N GLU A 120 7.08 4.38 -15.73
CA GLU A 120 7.15 4.49 -17.18
C GLU A 120 7.72 3.21 -17.81
N ALA A 121 8.88 2.78 -17.33
CA ALA A 121 9.56 1.59 -17.83
C ALA A 121 8.78 0.29 -17.59
N SER A 122 7.94 0.24 -16.56
CA SER A 122 7.06 -0.90 -16.28
C SER A 122 5.72 -0.85 -17.03
N GLY A 123 5.44 0.23 -17.77
CA GLY A 123 4.16 0.45 -18.44
C GLY A 123 2.98 0.74 -17.51
N GLU A 124 3.25 0.94 -16.21
CA GLU A 124 2.20 1.15 -15.21
C GLU A 124 1.65 2.57 -15.17
N LEU A 125 2.32 3.55 -15.77
CA LEU A 125 1.81 4.92 -15.89
C LEU A 125 0.37 4.97 -16.40
N GLN A 126 0.00 4.06 -17.32
CA GLN A 126 -1.34 4.01 -17.93
C GLN A 126 -2.44 3.63 -16.92
N LYS A 127 -2.09 3.06 -15.77
CA LYS A 127 -3.05 2.69 -14.71
C LYS A 127 -3.47 3.89 -13.86
N PHE A 128 -2.79 5.03 -13.97
CA PHE A 128 -3.00 6.19 -13.11
C PHE A 128 -3.65 7.35 -13.85
N ASN A 129 -4.49 8.09 -13.14
CA ASN A 129 -4.92 9.41 -13.60
C ASN A 129 -3.70 10.38 -13.55
N PRO A 130 -3.35 11.07 -14.65
CA PRO A 130 -2.15 11.92 -14.70
C PRO A 130 -2.13 13.06 -13.69
N GLU A 131 -3.27 13.70 -13.42
CA GLU A 131 -3.36 14.82 -12.47
C GLU A 131 -3.13 14.33 -11.03
N ARG A 132 -3.76 13.22 -10.67
CA ARG A 132 -3.57 12.58 -9.36
C ARG A 132 -2.14 12.10 -9.18
N LEU A 133 -1.58 11.44 -10.21
CA LEU A 133 -0.21 10.96 -10.19
C LEU A 133 0.79 12.12 -10.01
N GLY A 134 0.56 13.24 -10.69
CA GLY A 134 1.38 14.45 -10.54
C GLY A 134 1.47 14.92 -9.09
N VAL A 135 0.36 14.90 -8.35
CA VAL A 135 0.34 15.21 -6.91
C VAL A 135 1.04 14.12 -6.09
N LEU A 136 0.74 12.84 -6.32
CA LEU A 136 1.28 11.72 -5.53
C LEU A 136 2.80 11.55 -5.67
N LEU A 137 3.36 11.97 -6.81
CA LEU A 137 4.80 11.97 -7.02
C LEU A 137 5.51 13.05 -6.19
N LEU A 138 4.87 14.17 -5.85
CA LEU A 138 5.49 15.23 -5.04
C LEU A 138 6.04 14.71 -3.70
N ASP A 139 6.96 15.48 -3.12
CA ASP A 139 7.30 15.32 -1.70
C ASP A 139 6.03 15.50 -0.87
N ARG A 140 5.86 14.69 0.17
CA ARG A 140 4.63 14.68 0.97
C ARG A 140 4.23 16.09 1.44
N SER A 141 5.19 16.90 1.90
CA SER A 141 4.91 18.27 2.35
C SER A 141 4.33 19.18 1.27
N LYS A 142 4.65 18.93 -0.01
CA LYS A 142 4.15 19.68 -1.18
C LYS A 142 2.80 19.16 -1.68
N GLN A 143 2.31 18.04 -1.13
CA GLN A 143 0.98 17.49 -1.44
C GLN A 143 -0.15 18.23 -0.72
N PHE A 144 0.18 19.14 0.20
CA PHE A 144 -0.80 19.87 1.00
C PHE A 144 -0.83 21.36 0.64
N THR A 145 -2.02 21.93 0.78
CA THR A 145 -2.26 23.37 0.72
C THR A 145 -2.69 23.84 2.11
N PRO A 146 -2.00 24.83 2.72
CA PRO A 146 -2.44 25.38 3.99
C PRO A 146 -3.75 26.15 3.80
N LEU A 147 -4.70 25.94 4.71
CA LEU A 147 -5.91 26.75 4.84
C LEU A 147 -5.72 27.76 5.96
N ASP A 148 -6.18 28.99 5.72
CA ASP A 148 -6.18 30.02 6.73
C ASP A 148 -7.20 29.68 7.83
N VAL A 149 -6.79 29.87 9.08
CA VAL A 149 -7.62 29.61 10.26
C VAL A 149 -7.73 30.90 11.04
N PRO A 150 -8.86 31.63 10.92
CA PRO A 150 -9.02 32.94 11.54
C PRO A 150 -8.72 32.92 13.05
N GLY A 151 -7.73 33.72 13.45
CA GLY A 151 -7.48 34.08 14.85
C GLY A 151 -6.73 33.08 15.72
N ARG A 152 -5.95 32.12 15.18
CA ARG A 152 -5.45 30.98 15.99
C ARG A 152 -4.03 30.48 15.72
N ARG A 153 -3.48 29.74 16.70
CA ARG A 153 -2.13 29.14 16.75
C ARG A 153 -1.97 27.84 15.94
N GLY A 154 -3.07 27.15 15.62
CA GLY A 154 -3.05 25.87 14.88
C GLY A 154 -3.04 26.04 13.37
N LYS A 155 -3.03 24.93 12.63
CA LYS A 155 -3.01 24.93 11.15
C LYS A 155 -3.90 23.83 10.59
N VAL A 156 -4.59 24.11 9.48
CA VAL A 156 -5.23 23.07 8.67
C VAL A 156 -4.44 22.95 7.36
N LEU A 157 -4.07 21.74 7.00
CA LEU A 157 -3.36 21.39 5.77
C LEU A 157 -4.26 20.47 4.96
N LEU A 158 -4.76 20.95 3.82
CA LEU A 158 -5.63 20.17 2.94
C LEU A 158 -4.78 19.41 1.93
N HIS A 159 -4.82 18.08 1.92
CA HIS A 159 -4.19 17.34 0.84
C HIS A 159 -4.87 17.68 -0.49
N LYS A 160 -4.09 17.93 -1.54
CA LYS A 160 -4.56 18.39 -2.86
C LYS A 160 -5.51 17.41 -3.58
N LEU A 161 -5.67 16.20 -3.05
CA LEU A 161 -6.55 15.14 -3.59
C LEU A 161 -7.73 14.80 -2.65
N VAL A 162 -7.96 15.60 -1.61
CA VAL A 162 -9.14 15.46 -0.76
C VAL A 162 -10.39 15.64 -1.63
N ASN A 163 -11.38 14.77 -1.44
CA ASN A 163 -12.65 14.86 -2.15
C ASN A 163 -13.53 15.95 -1.53
N THR A 164 -13.41 17.18 -2.03
CA THR A 164 -14.19 18.32 -1.56
C THR A 164 -15.68 18.26 -1.93
N HIS A 165 -16.07 17.32 -2.80
CA HIS A 165 -17.46 17.12 -3.21
C HIS A 165 -18.15 16.00 -2.42
N ALA A 166 -17.45 15.37 -1.48
CA ALA A 166 -18.04 14.36 -0.62
C ALA A 166 -19.12 14.98 0.27
N SER A 167 -20.24 14.28 0.45
CA SER A 167 -21.40 14.79 1.21
C SER A 167 -21.10 15.12 2.69
N ASP A 168 -20.01 14.57 3.22
CA ASP A 168 -19.51 14.73 4.58
C ASP A 168 -18.31 15.69 4.67
N TYR A 169 -17.82 16.23 3.55
CA TYR A 169 -16.63 17.08 3.50
C TYR A 169 -16.74 18.29 4.43
N GLU A 170 -17.88 18.99 4.43
CA GLU A 170 -18.11 20.16 5.29
C GLU A 170 -18.06 19.80 6.78
N ASP A 171 -18.56 18.63 7.16
CA ASP A 171 -18.51 18.15 8.55
C ASP A 171 -17.08 17.82 8.98
N VAL A 172 -16.30 17.19 8.10
CA VAL A 172 -14.88 16.87 8.31
C VAL A 172 -14.06 18.15 8.42
N LEU A 173 -14.27 19.11 7.52
CA LEU A 173 -13.58 20.39 7.52
C LEU A 173 -13.90 21.20 8.77
N ALA A 174 -15.17 21.26 9.18
CA ALA A 174 -15.57 21.93 10.42
C ALA A 174 -14.90 21.31 11.66
N GLU A 175 -14.80 19.98 11.71
CA GLU A 175 -14.08 19.32 12.81
C GLU A 175 -12.58 19.61 12.77
N ALA A 176 -11.96 19.63 11.60
CA ALA A 176 -10.56 19.99 11.45
C ALA A 176 -10.28 21.44 11.88
N MET A 177 -11.12 22.39 11.47
CA MET A 177 -11.04 23.78 11.94
C MET A 177 -11.23 23.87 13.45
N PHE A 178 -12.12 23.05 14.03
CA PHE A 178 -12.29 22.96 15.47
C PHE A 178 -11.03 22.43 16.16
N LYS A 179 -10.38 21.38 15.65
CA LYS A 179 -9.12 20.87 16.20
C LYS A 179 -7.98 21.88 16.08
N ALA A 180 -7.87 22.54 14.94
CA ALA A 180 -6.94 23.65 14.76
C ALA A 180 -7.22 24.79 15.75
N SER A 181 -8.49 24.96 16.22
CA SER A 181 -8.78 25.94 17.28
C SER A 181 -7.95 25.76 18.51
N GLN A 182 -7.75 24.50 18.84
CA GLN A 182 -7.16 24.06 20.08
C GLN A 182 -5.63 24.03 19.97
N GLY A 183 -5.07 24.61 18.89
CA GLY A 183 -3.63 24.69 18.65
C GLY A 183 -3.05 23.51 17.88
N ASN A 184 -3.88 22.58 17.39
CA ASN A 184 -3.38 21.43 16.64
C ASN A 184 -3.00 21.80 15.20
N THR A 185 -2.05 21.05 14.65
CA THR A 185 -1.90 20.95 13.19
C THR A 185 -2.73 19.77 12.70
N VAL A 186 -3.56 19.99 11.68
CA VAL A 186 -4.52 19.00 11.18
C VAL A 186 -4.30 18.84 9.68
N GLU A 187 -3.94 17.64 9.26
CA GLU A 187 -3.84 17.27 7.84
C GLU A 187 -5.13 16.56 7.42
N LEU A 188 -5.92 17.13 6.50
CA LEU A 188 -7.03 16.41 5.86
C LEU A 188 -6.46 15.53 4.74
N LEU A 189 -6.90 14.28 4.69
CA LEU A 189 -6.28 13.24 3.88
C LEU A 189 -7.17 12.81 2.70
N PRO A 190 -6.58 12.34 1.59
CA PRO A 190 -7.33 11.92 0.42
C PRO A 190 -7.81 10.47 0.54
N GLU A 191 -8.74 10.08 -0.32
CA GLU A 191 -8.97 8.67 -0.63
C GLU A 191 -8.07 8.25 -1.80
N LEU A 192 -7.49 7.05 -1.69
CA LEU A 192 -6.67 6.45 -2.74
C LEU A 192 -7.41 5.26 -3.36
N ASN A 193 -7.28 5.10 -4.67
CA ASN A 193 -7.74 3.88 -5.35
C ASN A 193 -6.76 2.71 -5.12
N THR A 194 -7.13 1.52 -5.61
CA THR A 194 -6.34 0.29 -5.41
C THR A 194 -4.90 0.45 -5.90
N GLU A 195 -4.73 0.97 -7.11
CA GLU A 195 -3.43 1.15 -7.75
C GLU A 195 -2.56 2.17 -6.99
N GLU A 196 -3.16 3.24 -6.48
CA GLU A 196 -2.49 4.27 -5.70
C GLU A 196 -2.09 3.78 -4.31
N VAL A 197 -2.94 2.96 -3.67
CA VAL A 197 -2.63 2.36 -2.37
C VAL A 197 -1.37 1.50 -2.47
N GLU A 198 -1.25 0.73 -3.55
CA GLU A 198 -0.15 -0.20 -3.75
C GLU A 198 1.22 0.48 -3.80
N ILE A 199 1.28 1.74 -4.25
CA ILE A 199 2.54 2.47 -4.48
C ILE A 199 2.73 3.63 -3.50
N PHE A 200 1.69 4.44 -3.29
CA PHE A 200 1.79 5.73 -2.61
C PHE A 200 1.30 5.71 -1.16
N TYR A 201 0.67 4.64 -0.70
CA TYR A 201 0.03 4.61 0.63
C TYR A 201 0.99 4.99 1.76
N LYS A 202 2.20 4.43 1.79
CA LYS A 202 3.18 4.75 2.85
C LYS A 202 3.69 6.19 2.79
N LYS A 203 3.71 6.81 1.61
CA LYS A 203 4.08 8.22 1.45
C LYS A 203 2.94 9.11 1.96
N VAL A 204 1.70 8.83 1.59
CA VAL A 204 0.54 9.66 1.97
C VAL A 204 0.20 9.46 3.46
N PHE A 205 0.21 8.22 3.92
CA PHE A 205 -0.12 7.76 5.28
C PHE A 205 1.09 7.16 6.03
N PRO A 206 2.13 7.95 6.32
CA PRO A 206 3.32 7.45 6.99
C PRO A 206 3.02 6.95 8.42
N ASN A 207 3.58 5.80 8.77
CA ASN A 207 3.41 5.13 10.07
C ASN A 207 1.96 4.73 10.41
N SER A 208 1.05 4.71 9.43
CA SER A 208 -0.27 4.10 9.61
C SER A 208 -0.13 2.59 9.84
N ASN A 209 -0.79 2.08 10.88
CA ASN A 209 -0.89 0.64 11.14
C ASN A 209 -1.99 -0.05 10.32
N HIS A 210 -2.71 0.71 9.49
CA HIS A 210 -3.95 0.30 8.83
C HIS A 210 -3.82 0.38 7.31
N HIS A 211 -2.95 -0.44 6.69
CA HIS A 211 -2.71 -0.35 5.25
C HIS A 211 -4.01 -0.47 4.41
N GLY A 212 -4.16 0.43 3.41
CA GLY A 212 -5.36 0.52 2.56
C GLY A 212 -6.57 1.16 3.23
N LYS A 213 -6.39 1.80 4.39
CA LYS A 213 -7.42 2.54 5.12
C LYS A 213 -7.22 4.03 4.99
N HIS A 214 -8.32 4.78 4.97
CA HIS A 214 -8.35 6.20 4.63
C HIS A 214 -8.98 6.98 5.79
N PRO A 215 -8.23 7.22 6.88
CA PRO A 215 -8.70 8.10 7.95
C PRO A 215 -8.88 9.52 7.40
N ASP A 216 -9.85 10.26 7.95
CA ASP A 216 -10.19 11.61 7.46
C ASP A 216 -9.08 12.63 7.70
N TYR A 217 -8.38 12.54 8.83
CA TYR A 217 -7.29 13.46 9.16
C TYR A 217 -6.18 12.87 10.03
N ARG A 218 -5.03 13.53 10.00
CA ARG A 218 -3.89 13.28 10.88
C ARG A 218 -3.59 14.50 11.73
N LEU A 219 -3.50 14.29 13.04
CA LEU A 219 -3.24 15.34 14.03
C LEU A 219 -1.76 15.36 14.39
N ASN A 220 -1.18 16.56 14.41
CA ASN A 220 0.18 16.85 14.86
C ASN A 220 1.26 15.93 14.24
N PHE A 221 1.03 15.51 12.99
CA PHE A 221 1.90 14.63 12.22
C PHE A 221 2.12 13.23 12.81
N THR A 222 1.27 12.77 13.73
CA THR A 222 1.39 11.44 14.33
C THR A 222 0.08 10.69 14.31
N ASP A 223 -0.99 11.31 14.77
CA ASP A 223 -2.18 10.58 15.21
C ASP A 223 -3.25 10.58 14.12
N TYR A 224 -3.57 9.42 13.58
CA TYR A 224 -4.66 9.27 12.62
C TYR A 224 -6.02 9.24 13.33
N ALA A 225 -6.98 9.98 12.77
CA ALA A 225 -8.32 10.02 13.28
C ALA A 225 -9.36 9.94 12.17
N ASP A 226 -10.49 9.31 12.50
CA ASP A 226 -11.58 9.04 11.59
C ASP A 226 -12.90 9.49 12.26
N LEU A 227 -13.62 10.37 11.56
CA LEU A 227 -14.90 10.91 11.94
C LEU A 227 -16.01 9.99 11.45
N LYS A 228 -16.98 9.72 12.32
CA LYS A 228 -18.17 8.94 11.99
C LYS A 228 -19.42 9.61 12.56
N TRP A 229 -20.50 9.55 11.80
CA TRP A 229 -21.80 10.12 12.15
C TRP A 229 -22.87 9.03 12.17
N PRO A 230 -23.11 8.39 13.32
CA PRO A 230 -24.13 7.37 13.45
C PRO A 230 -25.51 7.91 13.08
N THR A 231 -26.20 7.24 12.14
CA THR A 231 -27.55 7.63 11.69
C THR A 231 -28.66 7.14 12.62
N GLY A 232 -28.40 6.11 13.43
CA GLY A 232 -29.35 5.49 14.36
C GLY A 232 -29.07 5.75 15.84
N LYS A 233 -30.08 5.53 16.68
CA LYS A 233 -30.05 5.79 18.15
C LYS A 233 -29.65 4.58 19.00
N GLY A 234 -29.44 3.42 18.38
CA GLY A 234 -29.22 2.17 19.11
C GLY A 234 -27.80 2.07 19.69
N LYS A 235 -27.67 1.45 20.87
CA LYS A 235 -26.37 1.09 21.47
C LYS A 235 -25.50 0.27 20.49
N ASN A 236 -26.12 -0.56 19.66
CA ASN A 236 -25.42 -1.34 18.63
C ASN A 236 -24.92 -0.46 17.49
N THR A 237 -25.72 0.50 17.02
CA THR A 237 -25.31 1.46 16.00
C THR A 237 -24.05 2.21 16.44
N PHE A 238 -24.02 2.69 17.68
CA PHE A 238 -22.88 3.39 18.24
C PHE A 238 -21.63 2.52 18.32
N LYS A 239 -21.76 1.31 18.87
CA LYS A 239 -20.67 0.31 18.92
C LYS A 239 -20.12 -0.01 17.53
N ASN A 240 -21.00 -0.15 16.53
CA ASN A 240 -20.59 -0.47 15.17
C ASN A 240 -19.80 0.69 14.55
N ASN A 241 -20.22 1.94 14.78
CA ASN A 241 -19.49 3.11 14.27
C ASN A 241 -18.11 3.27 14.92
N ILE A 242 -17.98 3.04 16.23
CA ILE A 242 -16.66 2.97 16.88
C ILE A 242 -15.82 1.87 16.23
N GLY A 243 -16.39 0.69 15.98
CA GLY A 243 -15.67 -0.39 15.33
C GLY A 243 -15.27 -0.09 13.89
N SER A 244 -16.09 0.63 13.14
CA SER A 244 -15.75 1.09 11.79
C SER A 244 -14.58 2.08 11.81
N ALA A 245 -14.58 3.05 12.73
CA ALA A 245 -13.46 3.98 12.89
C ALA A 245 -12.18 3.26 13.35
N ALA A 246 -12.29 2.35 14.32
CA ALA A 246 -11.17 1.58 14.85
C ALA A 246 -10.50 0.66 13.82
N LYS A 247 -11.18 0.30 12.73
CA LYS A 247 -10.57 -0.42 11.60
C LYS A 247 -9.67 0.46 10.75
N GLN A 248 -9.82 1.78 10.84
CA GLN A 248 -9.11 2.76 10.02
C GLN A 248 -7.99 3.46 10.79
N CYS A 249 -8.13 3.61 12.12
CA CYS A 249 -7.23 4.42 12.95
C CYS A 249 -7.27 4.08 14.44
N GLU A 250 -6.35 4.70 15.19
CA GLU A 250 -6.23 4.62 16.65
C GLU A 250 -7.07 5.66 17.41
N HIS A 251 -7.63 6.68 16.72
CA HIS A 251 -8.40 7.75 17.35
C HIS A 251 -9.75 7.96 16.64
N ALA A 252 -10.84 7.49 17.23
CA ALA A 252 -12.17 7.66 16.66
C ALA A 252 -12.83 8.96 17.11
N ILE A 253 -13.50 9.68 16.20
CA ILE A 253 -14.38 10.81 16.53
C ILE A 253 -15.79 10.46 16.11
N ILE A 254 -16.74 10.47 17.04
CA ILE A 254 -18.13 10.08 16.79
C ILE A 254 -19.04 11.29 17.01
N LYS A 255 -19.61 11.82 15.93
CA LYS A 255 -20.57 12.93 15.95
C LYS A 255 -22.00 12.41 15.94
N LEU A 256 -22.69 12.55 17.06
CA LEU A 256 -24.06 12.06 17.20
C LEU A 256 -25.06 13.06 16.62
N ARG A 257 -25.98 12.57 15.76
CA ARG A 257 -27.10 13.38 15.25
C ARG A 257 -28.13 13.73 16.32
N GLN A 258 -28.18 12.95 17.40
CA GLN A 258 -29.14 13.13 18.48
C GLN A 258 -28.47 12.88 19.82
N VAL A 259 -28.93 13.61 20.84
CA VAL A 259 -28.35 13.51 22.18
C VAL A 259 -28.61 12.13 22.79
N GLN A 260 -27.58 11.53 23.36
CA GLN A 260 -27.61 10.20 23.98
C GLN A 260 -27.10 10.24 25.43
N SER A 261 -27.41 9.20 26.20
CA SER A 261 -26.95 9.08 27.59
C SER A 261 -25.44 8.87 27.68
N TRP A 262 -24.74 9.74 28.41
CA TRP A 262 -23.30 9.61 28.67
C TRP A 262 -22.91 8.28 29.33
N LYS A 263 -23.76 7.72 30.18
CA LYS A 263 -23.53 6.42 30.83
C LYS A 263 -23.45 5.29 29.79
N GLN A 264 -24.36 5.31 28.81
CA GLN A 264 -24.39 4.33 27.71
C GLN A 264 -23.19 4.49 26.78
N LEU A 265 -22.85 5.73 26.41
CA LEU A 265 -21.71 6.04 25.52
C LEU A 265 -20.38 5.62 26.16
N LYS A 266 -20.15 5.95 27.44
CA LYS A 266 -18.97 5.53 28.19
C LYS A 266 -18.83 4.01 28.25
N SER A 267 -19.92 3.30 28.55
CA SER A 267 -19.94 1.83 28.60
C SER A 267 -19.57 1.21 27.24
N ALA A 268 -20.09 1.76 26.14
CA ALA A 268 -19.77 1.27 24.81
C ALA A 268 -18.32 1.57 24.38
N CYS A 269 -17.79 2.75 24.71
CA CYS A 269 -16.37 3.08 24.48
C CYS A 269 -15.47 2.10 25.23
N ARG A 270 -15.73 1.88 26.53
CA ARG A 270 -14.95 0.95 27.35
C ARG A 270 -14.98 -0.46 26.77
N LEU A 271 -16.16 -0.98 26.46
CA LEU A 271 -16.29 -2.33 25.90
C LEU A 271 -15.46 -2.50 24.61
N LYS A 272 -15.54 -1.52 23.69
CA LYS A 272 -14.82 -1.57 22.42
C LYS A 272 -13.31 -1.45 22.61
N MET A 273 -12.84 -0.53 23.44
CA MET A 273 -11.40 -0.32 23.67
C MET A 273 -10.75 -1.44 24.50
N GLU A 274 -11.50 -2.06 25.41
CA GLU A 274 -11.00 -3.11 26.29
C GLU A 274 -10.95 -4.49 25.60
N LYS A 275 -12.04 -4.86 24.92
CA LYS A 275 -12.22 -6.21 24.38
C LYS A 275 -11.94 -6.31 22.90
N ASP A 276 -12.50 -5.39 22.11
CA ASP A 276 -12.59 -5.59 20.65
C ASP A 276 -11.41 -4.94 19.89
N TYR A 277 -10.92 -3.79 20.38
CA TYR A 277 -9.93 -2.96 19.69
C TYR A 277 -8.89 -2.41 20.67
N LYS A 278 -7.94 -3.26 21.07
CA LYS A 278 -6.89 -2.90 22.05
C LYS A 278 -5.96 -1.78 21.57
N HIS A 279 -5.80 -1.63 20.26
CA HIS A 279 -4.99 -0.59 19.64
C HIS A 279 -5.68 0.79 19.66
N LEU A 280 -7.01 0.85 19.83
CA LEU A 280 -7.76 2.12 19.87
C LEU A 280 -7.38 2.92 21.12
N GLN A 281 -6.77 4.09 20.93
CA GLN A 281 -6.21 4.93 21.98
C GLN A 281 -7.22 5.91 22.55
N SER A 282 -8.08 6.48 21.70
CA SER A 282 -9.16 7.35 22.16
C SER A 282 -10.42 7.26 21.32
N VAL A 283 -11.53 7.59 21.97
CA VAL A 283 -12.81 7.87 21.33
C VAL A 283 -13.32 9.23 21.81
N GLU A 284 -13.40 10.20 20.91
CA GLU A 284 -14.08 11.48 21.16
C GLU A 284 -15.53 11.40 20.73
N ILE A 285 -16.43 11.82 21.61
CA ILE A 285 -17.86 11.83 21.36
C ILE A 285 -18.38 13.26 21.37
N ILE A 286 -18.99 13.66 20.26
CA ILE A 286 -19.72 14.93 20.11
C ILE A 286 -21.20 14.60 20.26
N ASN A 287 -21.80 15.08 21.36
CA ASN A 287 -23.15 14.74 21.80
C ASN A 287 -23.96 16.04 21.98
N GLY A 288 -24.61 16.50 20.92
CA GLY A 288 -25.13 17.86 20.85
C GLY A 288 -23.98 18.87 20.86
N GLN A 289 -24.03 19.86 21.75
CA GLN A 289 -22.97 20.87 21.91
C GLN A 289 -21.82 20.41 22.82
N LEU A 290 -21.99 19.28 23.51
CA LEU A 290 -21.01 18.79 24.48
C LEU A 290 -20.07 17.76 23.86
N ARG A 291 -18.81 17.81 24.27
CA ARG A 291 -17.77 16.88 23.82
C ARG A 291 -17.16 16.13 25.01
N ARG A 292 -16.87 14.85 24.84
CA ARG A 292 -16.08 14.07 25.81
C ARG A 292 -15.10 13.15 25.11
N VAL A 293 -13.84 13.18 25.57
CA VAL A 293 -12.78 12.29 25.10
C VAL A 293 -12.56 11.16 26.10
N TYR A 294 -12.75 9.93 25.65
CA TYR A 294 -12.46 8.71 26.38
C TYR A 294 -11.15 8.10 25.89
N THR A 295 -10.07 8.34 26.62
CA THR A 295 -8.77 7.68 26.43
C THR A 295 -8.73 6.37 27.23
N ARG A 296 -7.85 5.43 26.88
CA ARG A 296 -7.60 4.22 27.70
C ARG A 296 -7.38 4.54 29.19
N LYS A 297 -6.49 5.49 29.49
CA LYS A 297 -6.21 5.99 30.86
C LYS A 297 -7.47 6.43 31.60
N LYS A 298 -8.27 7.33 31.01
CA LYS A 298 -9.56 7.81 31.58
C LYS A 298 -10.59 6.71 31.79
N LEU A 299 -10.48 5.59 31.08
CA LEU A 299 -11.37 4.45 31.22
C LEU A 299 -10.83 3.38 32.18
N GLY A 300 -9.59 3.48 32.65
CA GLY A 300 -8.93 2.48 33.48
C GLY A 300 -8.63 1.18 32.71
N LEU A 301 -8.07 1.33 31.51
CA LEU A 301 -7.71 0.27 30.55
C LEU A 301 -6.23 0.34 30.14
#